data_AF-A0A1T1BFP5-F1
#
_entry.id   AF-A0A1T1BFP5-F1
#
_cell.length_a   1.000
_cell.length_b   1.000
_cell.length_c   1.000
_cell.angle_alpha   90.00
_cell.angle_beta   90.00
_cell.angle_gamma   90.00
#
_symmetry.space_group_name_H-M   'P 1'
#
loop_
_entity.id
_entity.type
_entity.pdbx_description
1 polymer ?
#
loop_
_entity_poly.entity_id
_entity_poly.type
_entity_poly.pdbx_seq_one_letter_code
_entity_poly.pdbx_strand_id
1 'polypeptide(L)'
;MSRDNRLYVAWVIALIATLGSLYFSNILGFKPCVLCWYQRIAMYPLAVILGIGALRGDLGARLYALPLAVVGAVIALIQNLEDWGLIPVLKACTADATTVACDIPWPLWGSGALAGLNTVLTIPVLSMTAFILIIGLLAWGRPRSL
;
A
#
# COMPACT_ATOMS: atom_id res chain seq x y z
N MET A 1 -22.82 8.26 2.06
CA MET A 1 -21.51 8.66 2.59
C MET A 1 -21.32 10.15 2.35
N SER A 2 -21.26 10.94 3.42
CA SER A 2 -20.82 12.34 3.35
C SER A 2 -19.37 12.38 2.85
N ARG A 3 -18.92 13.56 2.39
CA ARG A 3 -17.54 13.76 1.92
C ARG A 3 -16.51 13.45 3.01
N ASP A 4 -16.82 13.76 4.26
CA ASP A 4 -15.96 13.50 5.41
C ASP A 4 -15.81 11.99 5.67
N ASN A 5 -16.91 11.22 5.61
CA ASN A 5 -16.85 9.77 5.81
C ASN A 5 -15.90 9.07 4.82
N ARG A 6 -15.71 9.60 3.60
CA ARG A 6 -14.77 9.02 2.63
C ARG A 6 -13.32 9.25 3.02
N LEU A 7 -13.00 10.46 3.50
CA LEU A 7 -11.66 10.78 4.00
C LEU A 7 -11.33 9.93 5.23
N TYR A 8 -12.29 9.75 6.15
CA TYR A 8 -12.13 8.87 7.30
C TYR A 8 -11.85 7.42 6.91
N VAL A 9 -12.62 6.85 5.97
CA VAL A 9 -12.39 5.47 5.51
C VAL A 9 -11.03 5.35 4.81
N ALA A 10 -10.67 6.30 3.95
CA ALA A 10 -9.36 6.31 3.29
C ALA A 10 -8.20 6.42 4.30
N TRP A 11 -8.37 7.23 5.35
CA TRP A 11 -7.41 7.35 6.44
C TRP A 11 -7.25 6.03 7.21
N VAL A 12 -8.36 5.37 7.58
CA VAL A 12 -8.31 4.08 8.29
C VAL A 12 -7.56 3.03 7.46
N ILE A 13 -7.80 2.97 6.14
CA ILE A 13 -7.08 2.06 5.24
C ILE A 13 -5.58 2.37 5.24
N ALA A 14 -5.19 3.63 5.10
CA ALA A 14 -3.78 4.05 5.12
C ALA A 14 -3.10 3.76 6.47
N LEU A 15 -3.84 3.93 7.57
CA LEU A 15 -3.36 3.63 8.93
C LEU A 15 -3.13 2.12 9.11
N ILE A 16 -4.10 1.28 8.72
CA ILE A 16 -3.97 -0.18 8.79
C ILE A 16 -2.82 -0.66 7.92
N ALA A 17 -2.67 -0.13 6.70
CA ALA A 17 -1.56 -0.49 5.80
C ALA A 17 -0.20 -0.12 6.39
N THR A 18 -0.10 1.07 7.02
CA THR A 18 1.12 1.54 7.69
C THR A 18 1.47 0.66 8.89
N LEU A 19 0.50 0.39 9.76
CA LEU A 19 0.69 -0.45 10.94
C LEU A 19 1.01 -1.90 10.57
N GLY A 20 0.32 -2.46 9.58
CA GLY A 20 0.60 -3.80 9.04
C GLY A 20 2.02 -3.89 8.49
N SER A 21 2.46 -2.90 7.70
CA SER A 21 3.83 -2.84 7.21
C SER A 21 4.86 -2.79 8.34
N LEU A 22 4.60 -2.07 9.43
CA LEU A 22 5.50 -1.99 10.58
C LEU A 22 5.50 -3.28 11.40
N TYR A 23 4.33 -3.92 11.52
CA TYR A 23 4.17 -5.19 12.22
C TYR A 23 4.97 -6.31 11.54
N PHE A 24 4.87 -6.42 10.20
CA PHE A 24 5.64 -7.38 9.43
C PHE A 24 7.15 -7.18 9.59
N SER A 25 7.61 -5.94 9.69
CA SER A 25 9.03 -5.60 9.82
C SER A 25 9.59 -5.88 11.23
N ASN A 26 8.87 -5.44 12.27
CA ASN A 26 9.40 -5.39 13.64
C ASN A 26 9.05 -6.64 14.45
N ILE A 27 7.92 -7.28 14.16
CA ILE A 27 7.43 -8.44 14.93
C ILE A 27 7.73 -9.74 14.18
N LEU A 28 7.38 -9.82 12.90
CA LEU A 28 7.63 -11.02 12.09
C LEU A 28 9.05 -11.07 11.49
N GLY A 29 9.81 -9.97 11.56
CA GLY A 29 11.18 -9.92 11.06
C GLY A 29 11.31 -9.96 9.53
N PHE A 30 10.22 -9.70 8.78
CA PHE A 30 10.26 -9.65 7.32
C PHE A 30 11.04 -8.42 6.86
N LYS A 31 12.19 -8.66 6.24
CA LYS A 31 13.04 -7.57 5.74
C LYS A 31 12.39 -6.95 4.50
N PRO A 32 12.18 -5.62 4.48
CA PRO A 32 11.64 -4.95 3.31
C PRO A 32 12.66 -4.96 2.17
N CYS A 33 12.20 -5.27 0.96
CA CYS A 33 12.98 -5.06 -0.26
C CYS A 33 12.96 -3.57 -0.67
N VAL A 34 13.70 -3.23 -1.73
CA VAL A 34 13.81 -1.85 -2.23
C VAL A 34 12.46 -1.31 -2.71
N LEU A 35 11.64 -2.10 -3.42
CA LEU A 35 10.29 -1.66 -3.85
C LEU A 35 9.34 -1.46 -2.67
N CYS A 36 9.35 -2.37 -1.69
CA CYS A 36 8.58 -2.22 -0.45
C CYS A 36 8.95 -0.92 0.29
N TRP A 37 10.23 -0.53 0.27
CA TRP A 37 10.67 0.75 0.83
C TRP A 37 10.05 1.95 0.12
N TYR A 38 10.04 1.95 -1.21
CA TYR A 38 9.36 3.01 -1.98
C TYR A 38 7.85 3.05 -1.73
N GLN A 39 7.20 1.89 -1.56
CA GLN A 39 5.80 1.83 -1.14
C GLN A 39 5.58 2.43 0.25
N ARG A 40 6.48 2.22 1.21
CA ARG A 40 6.41 2.84 2.55
C ARG A 40 6.54 4.35 2.47
N ILE A 41 7.46 4.87 1.65
CA ILE A 41 7.62 6.32 1.42
C ILE A 41 6.34 6.93 0.86
N ALA A 42 5.60 6.20 0.02
CA ALA A 42 4.29 6.64 -0.46
C ALA A 42 3.19 6.50 0.61
N MET A 43 3.13 5.39 1.35
CA MET A 43 2.03 5.07 2.25
C MET A 43 2.06 5.85 3.58
N TYR A 44 3.23 6.02 4.19
CA TYR A 44 3.31 6.60 5.54
C TYR A 44 2.88 8.08 5.58
N PRO A 45 3.26 8.93 4.61
CA PRO A 45 2.73 10.30 4.57
C PRO A 45 1.23 10.33 4.27
N LEU A 46 0.67 9.36 3.52
CA LEU A 46 -0.78 9.29 3.30
C LEU A 46 -1.55 9.11 4.59
N ALA A 47 -1.06 8.27 5.52
CA ALA A 47 -1.71 8.09 6.81
C ALA A 47 -1.79 9.41 7.60
N VAL A 48 -0.77 10.26 7.49
CA VAL A 48 -0.74 11.58 8.15
C VAL A 48 -1.65 12.58 7.42
N ILE A 49 -1.48 12.73 6.10
CA ILE A 49 -2.23 13.71 5.29
C ILE A 49 -3.73 13.42 5.34
N LEU A 50 -4.13 12.16 5.17
CA LEU A 50 -5.54 11.76 5.24
C LEU A 50 -6.09 11.88 6.66
N GLY A 51 -5.27 11.65 7.70
CA GLY A 51 -5.68 11.84 9.09
C GLY A 51 -5.98 13.29 9.42
N ILE A 52 -5.09 14.22 9.02
CA ILE A 52 -5.31 15.66 9.18
C ILE A 52 -6.53 16.11 8.38
N GLY A 53 -6.64 15.68 7.12
CA GLY A 53 -7.78 15.99 6.26
C GLY A 53 -9.11 15.49 6.83
N ALA A 54 -9.14 14.27 7.36
CA ALA A 54 -10.34 13.68 7.96
C ALA A 54 -10.76 14.41 9.24
N LEU A 55 -9.82 14.68 10.16
CA LEU A 55 -10.11 15.35 11.44
C LEU A 55 -10.54 16.82 11.26
N ARG A 56 -10.02 17.50 10.23
CA ARG A 56 -10.38 18.89 9.93
C ARG A 56 -11.55 19.03 8.96
N GLY A 57 -12.04 17.93 8.37
CA GLY A 57 -13.01 17.99 7.26
C GLY A 57 -12.46 18.69 6.01
N ASP A 58 -11.13 18.75 5.86
CA ASP A 58 -10.48 19.46 4.76
C ASP A 58 -10.34 18.56 3.53
N LEU A 59 -11.22 18.81 2.56
CA LEU A 59 -11.25 18.10 1.29
C LEU A 59 -10.09 18.46 0.35
N GLY A 60 -9.37 19.54 0.64
CA GLY A 60 -8.12 19.91 -0.04
C GLY A 60 -7.02 18.87 0.13
N ALA A 61 -7.06 18.06 1.19
CA ALA A 61 -6.11 16.96 1.43
C ALA A 61 -6.06 15.95 0.27
N ARG A 62 -7.15 15.81 -0.50
CA ARG A 62 -7.21 14.96 -1.71
C ARG A 62 -6.18 15.37 -2.76
N LEU A 63 -5.87 16.65 -2.90
CA LEU A 63 -4.94 17.16 -3.92
C LEU A 63 -3.51 16.62 -3.69
N TYR A 64 -3.12 16.45 -2.44
CA TYR A 64 -1.81 15.94 -2.05
C TYR A 64 -1.81 14.41 -1.90
N ALA A 65 -2.91 13.84 -1.41
CA ALA A 65 -3.02 12.41 -1.20
C ALA A 65 -3.17 11.62 -2.51
N LEU A 66 -3.88 12.14 -3.51
CA LEU A 66 -4.14 11.39 -4.75
C LEU A 66 -2.86 11.10 -5.56
N PRO A 67 -1.97 12.08 -5.86
CA PRO A 67 -0.75 11.80 -6.61
C PRO A 67 0.16 10.80 -5.89
N LEU A 68 0.27 10.94 -4.57
CA LEU A 68 1.10 10.05 -3.75
C LEU A 68 0.55 8.62 -3.73
N ALA A 69 -0.77 8.46 -3.62
CA ALA A 69 -1.42 7.16 -3.71
C ALA A 69 -1.25 6.51 -5.10
N VAL A 70 -1.31 7.30 -6.18
CA VAL A 70 -1.07 6.82 -7.55
C VAL A 70 0.36 6.33 -7.72
N VAL A 71 1.36 7.09 -7.26
CA VAL A 71 2.77 6.66 -7.29
C VAL A 71 2.94 5.34 -6.52
N GLY A 72 2.38 5.25 -5.32
CA GLY A 72 2.38 4.01 -4.53
C GLY A 72 1.73 2.83 -5.25
N ALA A 73 0.59 3.06 -5.93
CA ALA A 73 -0.11 2.03 -6.70
C ALA A 73 0.72 1.52 -7.88
N VAL A 74 1.43 2.41 -8.60
CA VAL A 74 2.31 2.04 -9.71
C VAL A 74 3.48 1.18 -9.21
N ILE A 75 4.11 1.57 -8.11
CA ILE A 75 5.22 0.78 -7.52
C ILE A 75 4.71 -0.59 -7.06
N ALA A 76 3.53 -0.64 -6.43
CA ALA A 76 2.91 -1.90 -6.02
C ALA A 76 2.57 -2.79 -7.22
N LEU A 77 2.06 -2.21 -8.31
CA LEU A 77 1.81 -2.95 -9.56
C LEU A 77 3.10 -3.54 -10.12
N ILE A 78 4.19 -2.78 -10.18
CA ILE A 78 5.50 -3.27 -10.64
C ILE A 78 5.94 -4.47 -9.79
N GLN A 79 5.83 -4.38 -8.46
CA GLN A 79 6.23 -5.49 -7.61
C GLN A 79 5.34 -6.74 -7.79
N ASN A 80 4.04 -6.56 -8.00
CA ASN A 80 3.15 -7.70 -8.32
C ASN A 80 3.50 -8.34 -9.66
N LEU A 81 3.93 -7.55 -10.65
CA LEU A 81 4.38 -8.08 -11.94
C LEU A 81 5.68 -8.88 -11.81
N GLU A 82 6.60 -8.47 -10.91
CA GLU A 82 7.81 -9.23 -10.56
C GLU A 82 7.42 -10.55 -9.86
N ASP A 83 6.56 -10.50 -8.84
CA ASP A 83 6.07 -11.66 -8.10
C ASP A 83 5.37 -12.69 -9.02
N TRP A 84 4.64 -12.22 -10.03
CA TRP A 84 3.95 -13.08 -11.00
C TRP A 84 4.85 -13.57 -12.14
N GLY A 85 6.13 -13.16 -12.17
CA GLY A 85 7.08 -13.56 -13.21
C GLY A 85 6.78 -12.98 -14.60
N LEU A 86 5.97 -11.92 -14.69
CA LEU A 86 5.67 -11.23 -15.95
C LEU A 86 6.81 -10.31 -16.39
N ILE A 87 7.59 -9.79 -15.44
CA ILE A 87 8.76 -8.96 -15.69
C ILE A 87 9.96 -9.52 -14.91
N PRO A 88 11.19 -9.33 -15.42
CA PRO A 88 12.39 -9.71 -14.67
C PRO A 88 12.54 -8.81 -13.44
N VAL A 89 13.06 -9.39 -12.35
CA VAL A 89 13.38 -8.65 -11.12
C VAL A 89 14.32 -7.49 -11.44
N LEU A 90 13.93 -6.29 -11.03
CA LEU A 90 14.72 -5.08 -11.19
C LEU A 90 16.11 -5.26 -10.59
N LYS A 91 17.15 -4.84 -11.32
CA LYS A 91 18.54 -4.87 -10.83
C LYS A 91 18.72 -4.13 -9.51
N ALA A 92 17.89 -3.12 -9.24
CA ALA A 92 17.88 -2.42 -7.95
C ALA A 92 17.50 -3.31 -6.75
N CYS A 93 16.76 -4.41 -6.98
CA CYS A 93 16.43 -5.40 -5.96
C CYS A 93 17.52 -6.46 -5.73
N THR A 94 18.56 -6.49 -6.57
CA THR A 94 19.65 -7.47 -6.52
C THR A 94 21.03 -6.82 -6.39
N ALA A 95 21.10 -5.48 -6.37
CA ALA A 95 22.33 -4.72 -6.39
C ALA A 95 23.10 -4.71 -5.05
N ASP A 96 22.43 -4.97 -3.92
CA ASP A 96 23.04 -4.95 -2.59
C ASP A 96 22.87 -6.29 -1.87
N ALA A 97 23.98 -6.88 -1.40
CA ALA A 97 23.99 -8.11 -0.59
C ALA A 97 23.26 -7.99 0.76
N THR A 98 22.90 -6.76 1.16
CA THR A 98 22.13 -6.46 2.37
C THR A 98 20.62 -6.36 2.10
N THR A 99 20.22 -6.27 0.82
CA THR A 99 18.83 -6.16 0.41
C THR A 99 18.28 -7.52 0.03
N VAL A 100 17.07 -7.81 0.52
CA VAL A 100 16.36 -9.04 0.16
C VAL A 100 15.70 -8.85 -1.20
N ALA A 101 15.78 -9.88 -2.05
CA ALA A 101 15.17 -9.85 -3.37
C ALA A 101 13.65 -9.60 -3.28
N CYS A 102 13.12 -8.88 -4.26
CA CYS A 102 11.74 -8.37 -4.25
C CYS A 102 10.69 -9.45 -4.53
N ASP A 103 11.12 -10.62 -5.03
CA ASP A 103 10.34 -11.77 -5.50
C ASP A 103 10.20 -12.90 -4.47
N ILE A 104 10.75 -12.74 -3.26
CA ILE A 104 10.70 -13.78 -2.23
C ILE A 104 9.31 -13.78 -1.55
N PRO A 105 8.50 -14.84 -1.71
CA PRO A 105 7.19 -14.91 -1.07
C PRO A 105 7.35 -15.19 0.43
N TRP A 106 6.84 -14.27 1.25
CA TRP A 106 6.77 -14.45 2.70
C TRP A 106 5.52 -15.24 3.10
N PRO A 107 5.61 -16.23 4.01
CA PRO A 107 4.48 -17.04 4.45
C PRO A 107 3.60 -16.26 5.44
N LEU A 108 2.84 -15.30 4.93
CA LEU A 108 2.00 -14.38 5.70
C LEU A 108 0.87 -15.08 6.48
N TRP A 109 0.35 -16.18 5.94
CA TRP A 109 -0.81 -16.93 6.46
C TRP A 109 -0.42 -18.24 7.17
N GLY A 110 0.89 -18.45 7.40
CA GLY A 110 1.42 -19.66 8.03
C GLY A 110 1.29 -20.92 7.15
N SER A 111 1.51 -22.09 7.75
CA SER A 111 1.51 -23.42 7.10
C SER A 111 0.26 -24.26 7.37
N GLY A 112 -0.79 -23.68 7.96
CA GLY A 112 -2.03 -24.36 8.32
C GLY A 112 -3.12 -24.30 7.24
N ALA A 113 -4.39 -24.30 7.64
CA ALA A 113 -5.56 -24.28 6.73
C ALA A 113 -5.58 -23.07 5.76
N LEU A 114 -4.88 -21.98 6.09
CA LEU A 114 -4.77 -20.77 5.28
C LEU A 114 -3.50 -20.72 4.42
N ALA A 115 -2.69 -21.78 4.39
CA ALA A 115 -1.43 -21.80 3.65
C ALA A 115 -1.62 -21.56 2.14
N GLY A 116 -2.76 -21.96 1.58
CA GLY A 116 -3.11 -21.68 0.18
C GLY A 116 -3.29 -20.20 -0.14
N LEU A 117 -3.49 -19.33 0.86
CA LEU A 117 -3.56 -17.88 0.64
C LEU A 117 -2.18 -17.25 0.47
N ASN A 118 -1.09 -17.92 0.82
CA ASN A 118 0.27 -17.36 0.66
C ASN A 118 0.64 -17.11 -0.80
N THR A 119 0.01 -17.79 -1.76
CA THR A 119 0.26 -17.61 -3.19
C THR A 119 -0.65 -16.56 -3.83
N VAL A 120 -1.85 -16.34 -3.29
CA VAL A 120 -2.84 -15.42 -3.85
C VAL A 120 -2.76 -14.04 -3.19
N LEU A 121 -2.54 -14.01 -1.87
CA LEU A 121 -2.64 -12.80 -1.05
C LEU A 121 -1.29 -12.48 -0.42
N THR A 122 -0.37 -12.04 -1.27
CA THR A 122 0.99 -11.63 -0.92
C THR A 122 1.04 -10.21 -0.35
N ILE A 123 2.18 -9.81 0.21
CA ILE A 123 2.39 -8.46 0.74
C ILE A 123 2.21 -7.38 -0.37
N PRO A 124 2.74 -7.56 -1.59
CA PRO A 124 2.50 -6.59 -2.67
C PRO A 124 1.04 -6.52 -3.13
N VAL A 125 0.29 -7.63 -3.11
CA VAL A 125 -1.16 -7.61 -3.41
C VAL A 125 -1.90 -6.76 -2.36
N LEU A 126 -1.59 -6.97 -1.08
CA LEU A 126 -2.18 -6.21 0.02
C LEU A 126 -1.90 -4.70 -0.08
N SER A 127 -0.67 -4.31 -0.41
CA SER A 127 -0.34 -2.88 -0.57
C SER A 127 -1.03 -2.28 -1.80
N MET A 128 -1.08 -3.01 -2.92
CA MET A 128 -1.78 -2.59 -4.13
C MET A 128 -3.28 -2.37 -3.86
N THR A 129 -3.95 -3.31 -3.19
CA THR A 129 -5.36 -3.15 -2.84
C THR A 129 -5.60 -1.93 -1.95
N ALA A 130 -4.74 -1.66 -0.97
CA ALA A 130 -4.84 -0.47 -0.12
C ALA A 130 -4.75 0.83 -0.94
N PHE A 131 -3.75 0.96 -1.83
CA PHE A 131 -3.62 2.14 -2.69
C PHE A 131 -4.80 2.30 -3.65
N ILE A 132 -5.29 1.22 -4.27
CA ILE A 132 -6.45 1.27 -5.18
C ILE A 132 -7.71 1.71 -4.43
N LEU A 133 -7.93 1.21 -3.21
CA LEU A 133 -9.08 1.62 -2.39
C LEU A 133 -8.98 3.10 -2.01
N ILE A 134 -7.80 3.58 -1.59
CA ILE A 134 -7.57 4.99 -1.29
C ILE A 134 -7.83 5.85 -2.53
N ILE A 135 -7.28 5.47 -3.70
CA ILE A 135 -7.52 6.17 -4.97
C ILE A 135 -9.00 6.18 -5.30
N GLY A 136 -9.72 5.05 -5.21
CA GLY A 136 -11.14 4.96 -5.53
C GLY A 136 -12.00 5.84 -4.62
N LEU A 137 -11.73 5.82 -3.31
CA LEU A 137 -12.43 6.65 -2.32
C LEU A 137 -12.19 8.14 -2.52
N LEU A 138 -10.95 8.51 -2.84
CA LEU A 138 -10.59 9.88 -3.15
C LEU A 138 -11.17 10.28 -4.50
N ALA A 139 -11.00 9.48 -5.56
CA ALA A 139 -11.36 9.78 -6.94
C ALA A 139 -12.86 9.99 -7.16
N TRP A 140 -13.71 9.23 -6.45
CA TRP A 140 -15.16 9.22 -6.62
C TRP A 140 -15.80 10.59 -6.34
N GLY A 141 -15.90 11.46 -7.35
CA GLY A 141 -16.64 12.71 -7.28
C GLY A 141 -18.14 12.42 -7.43
N ARG A 142 -18.95 12.69 -6.39
CA ARG A 142 -20.39 12.87 -6.63
C ARG A 142 -20.57 14.14 -7.48
N PRO A 143 -21.47 14.15 -8.48
CA PRO A 143 -21.86 15.38 -9.16
C PRO A 143 -22.23 16.44 -8.13
N ARG A 144 -21.77 17.67 -8.32
CA ARG A 144 -22.28 18.82 -7.55
C ARG A 144 -23.79 18.88 -7.84
N SER A 145 -24.63 18.54 -6.87
CA SER A 145 -26.03 18.93 -6.92
C SER A 145 -26.03 20.45 -6.77
N LEU A 146 -26.19 21.15 -7.90
CA LEU A 146 -26.55 22.56 -7.96
C LEU A 146 -27.91 22.78 -7.31
#